data_AF-A0A8H3P057-F1
#
_entry.id   AF-A0A8H3P057-F1
#
_cell.length_a   1.000
_cell.length_b   1.000
_cell.length_c   1.000
_cell.angle_alpha   90.00
_cell.angle_beta   90.00
_cell.angle_gamma   90.00
#
_symmetry.space_group_name_H-M   'P 1'
#
loop_
_entity.id
_entity.type
_entity.pdbx_description
1 polymer ?
#
loop_
_entity_poly.entity_id
_entity_poly.type
_entity_poly.pdbx_seq_one_letter_code
_entity_poly.pdbx_strand_id
1 'polypeptide(L)'
;MPTDVRPAVERFNPGFTQARQGSGKSWPPAMPSPVTPAKGPPPRPDSQTNIKEDFYYEGEIRFNALARTLQRFWKPPTRHGSSISRAVVFAGSNLRSVSDLLPLACRMADQKINEVHFVLMGRDDVSVEGIQRVNGIKEVGCPIVWHDSRPDYAQWSTEARMERAVTAGLDYVLVYTRAQVLITQGESWEDRFFTEGVRRMISKSKITHIALSTAARNIMWISMLDSDALKAWNDVHVEILIQAPSESSGSLIRLIRSLEAADYLGSTPSLTIELPPRVDPQLLHFLQKLKWPPQTSSTVTLRRRIQPHYLTPVEASLRIVEAFYPRNPNVTHVLLLAPETELAPSFYHFLKYTTLKYKHSAQTKRTASKLLGISLELPSSRPTDNEPFTPPKVKKELQKSQQLGREELPVFLWQAPNSHAALYFGDGWADLHSFLTDRLALHQPTSEKSTDEKSISKRYPAVMEYLLELIRARGYYLLYPAFPDRGTFTLATVHSELSRPPEEFLHDDQADSTTTLGSSINQLSVEKPLDQASTLMPLLERFSLALPDLSSLPLLSYRGEEISELMYSQDTEEYAKKFAISYGGCRESDLTDGSTLTRLFCLHERADGE
;
A
#
# COMPACT_ATOMS: atom_id res chain seq x y z
N MET A 1 3.48 -10.12 23.91
CA MET A 1 2.06 -10.43 24.26
C MET A 1 1.62 -11.63 23.45
N PRO A 2 0.77 -12.55 23.97
CA PRO A 2 0.09 -13.51 23.13
C PRO A 2 -0.88 -12.74 22.23
N THR A 3 -0.75 -12.88 20.92
CA THR A 3 -1.67 -12.34 19.92
C THR A 3 -3.07 -12.96 20.01
N ASP A 4 -3.20 -14.06 20.76
CA ASP A 4 -4.43 -14.87 20.87
C ASP A 4 -5.40 -14.38 21.96
N VAL A 5 -5.13 -13.24 22.59
CA VAL A 5 -5.99 -12.74 23.68
C VAL A 5 -7.02 -11.77 23.11
N ARG A 6 -8.30 -12.15 23.18
CA ARG A 6 -9.44 -11.30 22.80
C ARG A 6 -9.42 -9.95 23.56
N PRO A 7 -9.98 -8.87 22.96
CA PRO A 7 -10.08 -7.55 23.59
C PRO A 7 -10.61 -7.63 25.03
N ALA A 8 -10.14 -6.76 25.92
CA ALA A 8 -10.54 -6.77 27.33
C ALA A 8 -12.06 -6.71 27.53
N VAL A 9 -12.76 -6.00 26.63
CA VAL A 9 -14.23 -5.89 26.59
C VAL A 9 -14.92 -7.24 26.34
N GLU A 10 -14.37 -8.09 25.47
CA GLU A 10 -14.92 -9.42 25.17
C GLU A 10 -14.62 -10.44 26.29
N ARG A 11 -13.57 -10.21 27.07
CA ARG A 11 -13.25 -11.01 28.28
C ARG A 11 -14.15 -10.65 29.47
N PHE A 12 -14.75 -9.46 29.48
CA PHE A 12 -15.68 -8.99 30.49
C PHE A 12 -17.11 -8.97 29.95
N ASN A 13 -17.67 -10.16 29.71
CA ASN A 13 -19.10 -10.32 29.50
C ASN A 13 -19.83 -10.09 30.85
N PRO A 14 -20.85 -9.21 30.94
CA PRO A 14 -21.56 -8.89 32.19
C PRO A 14 -22.24 -10.08 32.91
N GLY A 15 -22.29 -11.28 32.30
CA GLY A 15 -22.71 -12.51 32.99
C GLY A 15 -21.70 -13.05 34.00
N PHE A 16 -20.40 -12.79 33.85
CA PHE A 16 -19.36 -13.31 34.76
C PHE A 16 -19.13 -12.43 36.00
N THR A 17 -19.58 -11.18 35.99
CA THR A 17 -19.59 -10.31 37.18
C THR A 17 -20.62 -10.78 38.21
N GLN A 18 -21.77 -11.33 37.77
CA GLN A 18 -22.76 -11.94 38.67
C GLN A 18 -22.27 -13.27 39.28
N ALA A 19 -21.57 -14.12 38.51
CA ALA A 19 -21.03 -15.37 39.03
C ALA A 19 -19.85 -15.18 40.02
N ARG A 20 -19.12 -14.05 39.93
CA ARG A 20 -17.97 -13.74 40.80
C ARG A 20 -18.31 -12.98 42.07
N GLN A 21 -19.50 -12.37 42.17
CA GLN A 21 -19.99 -11.82 43.43
C GLN A 21 -20.35 -12.90 44.46
N GLY A 22 -20.52 -14.16 44.03
CA GLY A 22 -20.76 -15.31 44.93
C GLY A 22 -19.49 -15.90 45.58
N SER A 23 -18.30 -15.58 45.07
CA SER A 23 -17.03 -16.07 45.65
C SER A 23 -16.32 -14.92 46.35
N GLY A 24 -16.53 -14.78 47.66
CA GLY A 24 -16.00 -13.70 48.52
C GLY A 24 -14.47 -13.59 48.59
N LYS A 25 -13.81 -13.25 47.48
CA LYS A 25 -12.42 -12.80 47.44
C LYS A 25 -12.42 -11.28 47.31
N SER A 26 -12.08 -10.61 48.42
CA SER A 26 -11.87 -9.17 48.50
C SER A 26 -10.74 -8.72 47.56
N TRP A 27 -11.02 -7.73 46.70
CA TRP A 27 -9.97 -6.93 46.07
C TRP A 27 -9.23 -6.11 47.15
N PRO A 28 -7.91 -5.86 47.00
CA PRO A 28 -7.28 -4.73 47.68
C PRO A 28 -7.94 -3.43 47.18
N PRO A 29 -7.97 -2.36 47.99
CA PRO A 29 -8.62 -1.11 47.61
C PRO A 29 -8.03 -0.55 46.32
N ALA A 30 -8.89 0.06 45.49
CA ALA A 30 -8.48 0.78 44.30
C ALA A 30 -7.41 1.83 44.69
N MET A 31 -6.24 1.74 44.08
CA MET A 31 -5.22 2.79 44.21
C MET A 31 -5.79 4.06 43.58
N PRO A 32 -5.72 5.22 44.26
CA PRO A 32 -6.28 6.47 43.76
C PRO A 32 -5.63 6.88 42.45
N SER A 33 -6.45 7.15 41.43
CA SER A 33 -6.03 7.77 40.17
C SER A 33 -5.37 9.12 40.44
N PRO A 34 -4.29 9.50 39.73
CA PRO A 34 -3.77 10.87 39.76
C PRO A 34 -4.72 11.93 39.15
N VAL A 35 -5.86 11.48 38.59
CA VAL A 35 -6.85 12.31 37.88
C VAL A 35 -7.90 12.93 38.81
N THR A 36 -7.94 12.57 40.09
CA THR A 36 -8.83 13.25 41.06
C THR A 36 -8.02 14.18 41.98
N PRO A 37 -8.19 15.51 41.91
CA PRO A 37 -8.38 16.23 43.15
C PRO A 37 -9.63 15.62 43.79
N ALA A 38 -9.55 15.18 45.04
CA ALA A 38 -10.68 14.66 45.82
C ALA A 38 -11.73 15.76 46.10
N LYS A 39 -12.35 16.31 45.06
CA LYS A 39 -13.50 17.20 45.09
C LYS A 39 -14.55 16.52 44.23
N GLY A 40 -15.75 16.34 44.78
CA GLY A 40 -16.88 15.69 44.11
C GLY A 40 -17.32 16.42 42.84
N PRO A 41 -18.54 16.16 42.34
CA PRO A 41 -19.01 16.75 41.09
C PRO A 41 -18.84 18.29 41.09
N PRO A 42 -18.46 18.90 39.96
CA PRO A 42 -18.28 20.34 39.89
C PRO A 42 -19.61 21.07 40.19
N PRO A 43 -19.58 22.30 40.74
CA PRO A 43 -20.79 23.04 41.07
C PRO A 43 -21.67 23.21 39.84
N ARG A 44 -22.97 22.89 39.98
CA ARG A 44 -23.97 23.07 38.92
C ARG A 44 -24.38 24.54 38.86
N PRO A 45 -24.60 25.11 37.65
CA PRO A 45 -25.25 26.41 37.52
C PRO A 45 -26.65 26.36 38.18
N ASP A 46 -27.01 27.40 38.93
CA ASP A 46 -28.28 27.47 39.70
C ASP A 46 -29.55 27.27 38.83
N SER A 47 -29.44 27.48 37.52
CA SER A 47 -30.53 27.33 36.53
C SER A 47 -30.80 25.88 36.07
N GLN A 48 -30.00 24.88 36.47
CA GLN A 48 -30.08 23.49 35.97
C GLN A 48 -30.24 22.43 37.07
N THR A 49 -30.57 22.83 38.30
CA THR A 49 -30.77 21.90 39.43
C THR A 49 -31.89 20.87 39.21
N ASN A 50 -32.83 21.14 38.30
CA ASN A 50 -33.96 20.25 37.96
C ASN A 50 -33.73 19.33 36.74
N ILE A 51 -32.62 19.47 35.99
CA ILE A 51 -32.32 18.65 34.82
C ILE A 51 -31.22 17.65 35.19
N LYS A 52 -31.54 16.35 35.11
CA LYS A 52 -30.57 15.25 35.29
C LYS A 52 -29.78 15.03 34.00
N GLU A 53 -29.04 16.04 33.57
CA GLU A 53 -27.98 15.82 32.58
C GLU A 53 -26.71 15.38 33.31
N ASP A 54 -26.18 14.22 32.93
CA ASP A 54 -24.94 13.68 33.48
C ASP A 54 -23.71 14.48 33.01
N PHE A 55 -23.84 15.21 31.89
CA PHE A 55 -22.81 16.05 31.27
C PHE A 55 -23.24 17.52 31.23
N TYR A 56 -22.73 18.34 32.15
CA TYR A 56 -23.16 19.74 32.32
C TYR A 56 -22.01 20.74 32.51
N TYR A 57 -20.78 20.26 32.71
CA TYR A 57 -19.66 21.11 33.06
C TYR A 57 -19.00 21.73 31.82
N GLU A 58 -18.93 23.06 31.79
CA GLU A 58 -18.37 23.90 30.70
C GLU A 58 -17.20 24.81 31.15
N GLY A 59 -16.62 24.54 32.33
CA GLY A 59 -15.56 25.39 32.89
C GLY A 59 -14.22 25.33 32.13
N GLU A 60 -13.24 26.09 32.62
CA GLU A 60 -11.87 26.12 32.07
C GLU A 60 -11.26 24.71 31.95
N ILE A 61 -10.47 24.48 30.90
CA ILE A 61 -9.84 23.17 30.64
C ILE A 61 -8.47 23.14 31.28
N ARG A 62 -8.23 22.19 32.20
CA ARG A 62 -6.93 22.00 32.86
C ARG A 62 -6.43 20.57 32.71
N PHE A 63 -5.24 20.42 32.15
CA PHE A 63 -4.57 19.11 32.00
C PHE A 63 -3.58 18.87 33.13
N ASN A 64 -4.04 18.28 34.23
CA ASN A 64 -3.21 18.10 35.43
C ASN A 64 -2.04 17.11 35.22
N ALA A 65 -2.25 16.08 34.39
CA ALA A 65 -1.27 15.01 34.16
C ALA A 65 -0.39 15.23 32.92
N LEU A 66 -0.92 15.89 31.88
CA LEU A 66 -0.27 16.00 30.57
C LEU A 66 1.10 16.67 30.63
N ALA A 67 1.20 17.82 31.32
CA ALA A 67 2.43 18.60 31.39
C ALA A 67 3.62 17.80 31.97
N ARG A 68 3.37 16.94 32.96
CA ARG A 68 4.41 16.14 33.64
C ARG A 68 5.10 15.16 32.70
N THR A 69 4.37 14.63 31.72
CA THR A 69 4.88 13.67 30.75
C THR A 69 5.53 14.36 29.55
N LEU A 70 4.92 15.45 29.05
CA LEU A 70 5.39 16.15 27.85
C LEU A 70 6.71 16.91 28.05
N GLN A 71 6.96 17.48 29.24
CA GLN A 71 8.18 18.26 29.49
C GLN A 71 9.47 17.50 29.17
N ARG A 72 9.47 16.17 29.30
CA ARG A 72 10.63 15.30 29.00
C ARG A 72 10.94 15.20 27.51
N PHE A 73 9.97 15.49 26.66
CA PHE A 73 10.08 15.35 25.20
C PHE A 73 10.24 16.69 24.48
N TRP A 74 10.21 17.82 25.21
CA TRP A 74 10.51 19.12 24.64
C TRP A 74 11.94 19.13 24.09
N LYS A 75 12.06 19.18 22.77
CA LYS A 75 13.34 19.34 22.06
C LYS A 75 13.41 20.80 21.58
N PRO A 76 14.35 21.64 22.05
CA PRO A 76 14.54 22.97 21.47
C PRO A 76 15.11 22.86 20.03
N PRO A 77 14.90 23.86 19.16
CA PRO A 77 15.56 23.90 17.85
C PRO A 77 17.08 24.01 18.05
N THR A 78 17.85 23.03 17.57
CA THR A 78 19.32 23.04 17.62
C THR A 78 19.89 23.95 16.52
N ARG A 79 21.02 24.63 16.80
CA ARG A 79 21.72 25.52 15.83
C ARG A 79 22.16 24.82 14.52
N HIS A 80 22.18 23.48 14.49
CA HIS A 80 22.59 22.66 13.34
C HIS A 80 21.39 22.01 12.62
N GLY A 81 20.17 22.52 12.84
CA GLY A 81 18.93 21.89 12.37
C GLY A 81 18.41 20.85 13.36
N SER A 82 17.09 20.72 13.46
CA SER A 82 16.43 19.71 14.28
C SER A 82 16.79 18.31 13.81
N SER A 83 17.11 17.38 14.71
CA SER A 83 17.03 15.96 14.38
C SER A 83 15.63 15.65 13.83
N ILE A 84 15.55 14.85 12.77
CA ILE A 84 14.27 14.45 12.17
C ILE A 84 13.54 13.61 13.22
N SER A 85 12.41 14.11 13.72
CA SER A 85 11.60 13.40 14.72
C SER A 85 11.05 12.11 14.13
N ARG A 86 11.01 11.02 14.89
CA ARG A 86 10.40 9.74 14.48
C ARG A 86 9.16 9.43 15.31
N ALA A 87 8.56 10.47 15.90
CA ALA A 87 7.46 10.34 16.83
C ALA A 87 6.15 9.99 16.11
N VAL A 88 5.53 8.89 16.55
CA VAL A 88 4.21 8.43 16.12
C VAL A 88 3.29 8.43 17.33
N VAL A 89 2.17 9.14 17.23
CA VAL A 89 1.21 9.30 18.32
C VAL A 89 0.00 8.43 18.03
N PHE A 90 -0.34 7.55 18.97
CA PHE A 90 -1.63 6.88 19.05
C PHE A 90 -2.52 7.65 20.00
N ALA A 91 -3.79 7.84 19.65
CA ALA A 91 -4.75 8.49 20.54
C ALA A 91 -6.11 7.78 20.50
N GLY A 92 -6.80 7.78 21.64
CA GLY A 92 -8.18 7.32 21.74
C GLY A 92 -8.90 7.91 22.94
N SER A 93 -10.22 8.02 22.83
CA SER A 93 -11.07 8.46 23.94
C SER A 93 -11.75 7.29 24.63
N ASN A 94 -12.21 6.30 23.86
CA ASN A 94 -12.97 5.18 24.39
C ASN A 94 -12.05 4.02 24.81
N LEU A 95 -12.30 3.40 25.98
CA LEU A 95 -11.53 2.23 26.44
C LEU A 95 -11.56 1.06 25.45
N ARG A 96 -12.63 0.90 24.66
CA ARG A 96 -12.70 -0.10 23.58
C ARG A 96 -11.68 0.18 22.48
N SER A 97 -11.63 1.42 21.99
CA SER A 97 -10.66 1.85 20.98
C SER A 97 -9.23 1.71 21.51
N VAL A 98 -8.99 2.21 22.73
CA VAL A 98 -7.68 2.12 23.40
C VAL A 98 -7.22 0.67 23.50
N SER A 99 -8.08 -0.24 23.94
CA SER A 99 -7.75 -1.66 24.06
C SER A 99 -7.43 -2.32 22.71
N ASP A 100 -8.04 -1.87 21.62
CA ASP A 100 -7.76 -2.37 20.26
C ASP A 100 -6.45 -1.80 19.70
N LEU A 101 -6.15 -0.51 19.91
CA LEU A 101 -4.92 0.13 19.43
C LEU A 101 -3.65 -0.34 20.17
N LEU A 102 -3.77 -0.73 21.45
CA LEU A 102 -2.61 -1.02 22.30
C LEU A 102 -1.69 -2.12 21.76
N PRO A 103 -2.17 -3.30 21.32
CA PRO A 103 -1.31 -4.31 20.71
C PRO A 103 -0.47 -3.78 19.56
N LEU A 104 -1.07 -2.94 18.71
CA LEU A 104 -0.40 -2.34 17.56
C LEU A 104 0.67 -1.33 18.01
N ALA A 105 0.33 -0.41 18.91
CA ALA A 105 1.26 0.57 19.45
C ALA A 105 2.45 -0.10 20.15
N CYS A 106 2.19 -1.13 20.97
CA CYS A 106 3.23 -1.89 21.65
C CYS A 106 4.17 -2.60 20.68
N ARG A 107 3.62 -3.24 19.64
CA ARG A 107 4.46 -3.91 18.63
C ARG A 107 5.31 -2.90 17.86
N MET A 108 4.76 -1.73 17.51
CA MET A 108 5.50 -0.67 16.82
C MET A 108 6.65 -0.15 17.69
N ALA A 109 6.43 0.03 18.99
CA ALA A 109 7.46 0.45 19.92
C ALA A 109 8.56 -0.60 20.09
N ASP A 110 8.20 -1.88 20.11
CA ASP A 110 9.14 -3.01 20.21
C ASP A 110 10.09 -3.08 19.00
N GLN A 111 9.64 -2.65 17.82
CA GLN A 111 10.51 -2.57 16.63
C GLN A 111 11.63 -1.53 16.77
N LYS A 112 11.49 -0.56 17.68
CA LYS A 112 12.45 0.56 17.87
C LYS A 112 12.71 1.39 16.60
N ILE A 113 11.81 1.31 15.61
CA ILE A 113 11.87 2.10 14.38
C ILE A 113 11.32 3.51 14.64
N ASN A 114 10.26 3.61 15.46
CA ASN A 114 9.56 4.87 15.77
C ASN A 114 9.56 5.14 17.28
N GLU A 115 9.49 6.42 17.65
CA GLU A 115 9.24 6.85 19.04
C GLU A 115 7.73 6.88 19.27
N VAL A 116 7.19 5.86 19.96
CA VAL A 116 5.73 5.67 20.06
C VAL A 116 5.17 6.32 21.32
N HIS A 117 4.23 7.23 21.12
CA HIS A 117 3.47 7.91 22.16
C HIS A 117 2.02 7.44 22.15
N PHE A 118 1.40 7.28 23.32
CA PHE A 118 0.00 6.89 23.45
C PHE A 118 -0.74 7.90 24.32
N VAL A 119 -1.79 8.52 23.80
CA VAL A 119 -2.53 9.62 24.44
C VAL A 119 -3.95 9.19 24.78
N LEU A 120 -4.34 9.36 26.04
CA LEU A 120 -5.71 9.12 26.51
C LEU A 120 -6.48 10.45 26.58
N MET A 121 -7.67 10.49 25.97
CA MET A 121 -8.47 11.72 25.86
C MET A 121 -9.96 11.51 26.17
N GLY A 122 -10.29 10.46 26.91
CA GLY A 122 -11.66 10.05 27.22
C GLY A 122 -12.29 10.69 28.47
N ARG A 123 -13.55 10.29 28.73
CA ARG A 123 -14.27 10.62 29.97
C ARG A 123 -14.04 9.61 31.10
N ASP A 124 -13.59 8.41 30.76
CA ASP A 124 -13.42 7.31 31.72
C ASP A 124 -12.39 7.66 32.80
N ASP A 125 -12.74 7.49 34.08
CA ASP A 125 -11.83 7.70 35.22
C ASP A 125 -11.13 6.40 35.60
N VAL A 126 -10.31 5.91 34.67
CA VAL A 126 -9.42 4.77 34.90
C VAL A 126 -7.98 5.26 34.82
N SER A 127 -7.16 5.01 35.84
CA SER A 127 -5.75 5.38 35.79
C SER A 127 -5.02 4.67 34.64
N VAL A 128 -3.93 5.28 34.16
CA VAL A 128 -3.08 4.67 33.11
C VAL A 128 -2.61 3.29 33.56
N GLU A 129 -2.23 3.15 34.83
CA GLU A 129 -1.80 1.89 35.45
C GLU A 129 -2.95 0.86 35.50
N GLY A 130 -4.18 1.33 35.68
CA GLY A 130 -5.39 0.51 35.59
C GLY A 130 -5.59 -0.06 34.18
N ILE A 131 -5.49 0.79 33.16
CA ILE A 131 -5.61 0.39 31.75
C ILE A 131 -4.50 -0.59 31.36
N GLN A 132 -3.27 -0.33 31.78
CA GLN A 132 -2.13 -1.23 31.58
C GLN A 132 -2.40 -2.61 32.21
N ARG A 133 -2.86 -2.65 33.47
CA ARG A 133 -3.13 -3.90 34.19
C ARG A 133 -4.23 -4.73 33.52
N VAL A 134 -5.33 -4.09 33.11
CA VAL A 134 -6.45 -4.78 32.46
C VAL A 134 -6.04 -5.34 31.09
N ASN A 135 -5.20 -4.63 30.37
CA ASN A 135 -4.67 -5.08 29.07
C ASN A 135 -3.47 -6.03 29.20
N GLY A 136 -3.01 -6.35 30.41
CA GLY A 136 -1.88 -7.24 30.63
C GLY A 136 -0.53 -6.65 30.20
N ILE A 137 -0.41 -5.32 30.16
CA ILE A 137 0.80 -4.59 29.81
C ILE A 137 1.71 -4.53 31.06
N LYS A 138 2.91 -5.09 30.93
CA LYS A 138 4.02 -4.87 31.88
C LYS A 138 4.95 -3.83 31.27
N GLU A 139 5.57 -2.95 32.06
CA GLU A 139 6.48 -1.89 31.55
C GLU A 139 7.61 -2.44 30.67
N VAL A 140 8.15 -3.61 30.99
CA VAL A 140 9.21 -4.27 30.20
C VAL A 140 8.70 -4.83 28.87
N GLY A 141 7.39 -5.07 28.74
CA GLY A 141 6.79 -5.74 27.58
C GLY A 141 6.20 -4.81 26.51
N CYS A 142 6.18 -3.50 26.73
CA CYS A 142 5.64 -2.51 25.80
C CYS A 142 6.25 -1.12 26.07
N PRO A 143 7.31 -0.73 25.35
CA PRO A 143 8.05 0.50 25.61
C PRO A 143 7.38 1.75 25.00
N ILE A 144 6.06 1.89 25.16
CA ILE A 144 5.32 3.10 24.72
C ILE A 144 5.37 4.19 25.78
N VAL A 145 5.38 5.44 25.34
CA VAL A 145 5.30 6.60 26.22
C VAL A 145 3.84 6.99 26.42
N TRP A 146 3.35 6.90 27.64
CA TRP A 146 1.96 7.25 27.98
C TRP A 146 1.79 8.74 28.27
N HIS A 147 0.71 9.32 27.76
CA HIS A 147 0.26 10.68 28.02
C HIS A 147 -1.21 10.66 28.43
N ASP A 148 -1.52 11.31 29.54
CA ASP A 148 -2.88 11.50 29.99
C ASP A 148 -3.32 12.94 29.72
N SER A 149 -4.15 13.10 28.68
CA SER A 149 -4.67 14.38 28.22
C SER A 149 -6.15 14.56 28.59
N ARG A 150 -6.66 13.79 29.55
CA ARG A 150 -8.03 13.99 30.05
C ARG A 150 -8.11 15.29 30.83
N PRO A 151 -9.12 16.16 30.58
CA PRO A 151 -9.27 17.38 31.34
C PRO A 151 -9.77 17.10 32.75
N ASP A 152 -9.61 18.07 33.65
CA ASP A 152 -10.31 18.08 34.93
C ASP A 152 -11.83 17.94 34.73
N TYR A 153 -12.49 17.18 35.61
CA TYR A 153 -13.93 16.90 35.54
C TYR A 153 -14.42 16.28 34.21
N ALA A 154 -13.57 15.51 33.50
CA ALA A 154 -13.92 14.88 32.21
C ALA A 154 -15.25 14.11 32.25
N GLN A 155 -15.53 13.36 33.33
CA GLN A 155 -16.76 12.58 33.51
C GLN A 155 -18.05 13.42 33.42
N TRP A 156 -18.02 14.67 33.86
CA TRP A 156 -19.18 15.58 33.89
C TRP A 156 -19.17 16.60 32.76
N SER A 157 -18.18 16.53 31.87
CA SER A 157 -17.97 17.54 30.83
C SER A 157 -18.88 17.33 29.64
N THR A 158 -19.44 18.43 29.16
CA THR A 158 -20.24 18.46 27.92
C THR A 158 -19.41 18.00 26.72
N GLU A 159 -20.10 17.63 25.62
CA GLU A 159 -19.45 17.30 24.34
C GLU A 159 -18.56 18.45 23.84
N ALA A 160 -19.06 19.69 23.88
CA ALA A 160 -18.33 20.86 23.38
C ALA A 160 -17.08 21.18 24.21
N ARG A 161 -17.12 21.00 25.54
CA ARG A 161 -15.93 21.11 26.37
C ARG A 161 -14.91 20.03 26.04
N MET A 162 -15.35 18.79 25.87
CA MET A 162 -14.47 17.67 25.54
C MET A 162 -13.84 17.81 24.15
N GLU A 163 -14.56 18.27 23.13
CA GLU A 163 -14.02 18.54 21.79
C GLU A 163 -12.89 19.59 21.85
N ARG A 164 -13.12 20.68 22.59
CA ARG A 164 -12.09 21.72 22.82
C ARG A 164 -10.88 21.17 23.58
N ALA A 165 -11.11 20.29 24.56
CA ALA A 165 -10.04 19.64 25.30
C ALA A 165 -9.22 18.69 24.42
N VAL A 166 -9.86 17.92 23.54
CA VAL A 166 -9.15 17.06 22.56
C VAL A 166 -8.31 17.91 21.62
N THR A 167 -8.87 18.99 21.10
CA THR A 167 -8.15 19.90 20.19
C THR A 167 -6.89 20.48 20.87
N ALA A 168 -7.04 21.03 22.09
CA ALA A 168 -5.94 21.65 22.82
C ALA A 168 -4.90 20.63 23.31
N GLY A 169 -5.36 19.48 23.79
CA GLY A 169 -4.50 18.40 24.27
C GLY A 169 -3.61 17.83 23.17
N LEU A 170 -4.19 17.56 21.99
CA LEU A 170 -3.41 17.14 20.82
C LEU A 170 -2.41 18.21 20.40
N ASP A 171 -2.81 19.48 20.35
CA ASP A 171 -1.89 20.58 20.00
C ASP A 171 -0.62 20.57 20.88
N TYR A 172 -0.79 20.46 22.21
CA TYR A 172 0.34 20.31 23.11
C TYR A 172 1.18 19.06 22.83
N VAL A 173 0.56 17.88 22.63
CA VAL A 173 1.28 16.64 22.36
C VAL A 173 2.09 16.74 21.07
N LEU A 174 1.48 17.22 19.99
CA LEU A 174 2.13 17.27 18.67
C LEU A 174 3.31 18.25 18.66
N VAL A 175 3.16 19.41 19.31
CA VAL A 175 4.23 20.41 19.40
C VAL A 175 5.40 19.90 20.24
N TYR A 176 5.12 19.31 21.41
CA TYR A 176 6.18 18.86 22.32
C TYR A 176 6.92 17.63 21.78
N THR A 177 6.21 16.67 21.20
CA THR A 177 6.82 15.44 20.67
C THR A 177 7.39 15.60 19.26
N ARG A 178 7.01 16.67 18.54
CA ARG A 178 7.27 16.84 17.10
C ARG A 178 6.77 15.64 16.30
N ALA A 179 5.56 15.18 16.60
CA ALA A 179 4.95 14.02 15.96
C ALA A 179 4.83 14.20 14.45
N GLN A 180 5.14 13.14 13.70
CA GLN A 180 4.95 13.11 12.25
C GLN A 180 3.58 12.56 11.86
N VAL A 181 3.04 11.64 12.68
CA VAL A 181 1.84 10.87 12.37
C VAL A 181 0.99 10.72 13.62
N LEU A 182 -0.32 10.89 13.46
CA LEU A 182 -1.36 10.59 14.44
C LEU A 182 -2.16 9.37 13.96
N ILE A 183 -2.28 8.33 14.78
CA ILE A 183 -3.07 7.13 14.51
C ILE A 183 -4.21 7.05 15.52
N THR A 184 -5.44 6.92 15.02
CA THR A 184 -6.65 6.70 15.85
C THR A 184 -7.48 5.56 15.26
N GLN A 185 -8.48 5.10 16.01
CA GLN A 185 -9.52 4.29 15.38
C GLN A 185 -10.42 5.14 14.48
N GLY A 186 -11.19 4.45 13.62
CA GLY A 186 -12.23 5.05 12.80
C GLY A 186 -13.43 5.54 13.61
N GLU A 187 -14.29 6.31 12.95
CA GLU A 187 -15.41 7.03 13.59
C GLU A 187 -16.40 6.13 14.36
N SER A 188 -16.57 4.87 13.92
CA SER A 188 -17.48 3.92 14.57
C SER A 188 -16.97 3.32 15.90
N TRP A 189 -15.71 3.56 16.26
CA TRP A 189 -15.07 3.01 17.46
C TRP A 189 -14.76 4.04 18.54
N GLU A 190 -14.94 5.33 18.23
CA GLU A 190 -14.57 6.45 19.09
C GLU A 190 -15.78 7.30 19.47
N ASP A 191 -15.61 8.15 20.48
CA ASP A 191 -16.63 9.10 20.88
C ASP A 191 -16.69 10.28 19.90
N ARG A 192 -17.89 10.82 19.68
CA ARG A 192 -18.11 11.92 18.72
C ARG A 192 -17.29 13.18 19.03
N PHE A 193 -17.25 13.62 20.29
CA PHE A 193 -16.40 14.76 20.67
C PHE A 193 -14.92 14.56 20.33
N PHE A 194 -14.45 13.31 20.34
CA PHE A 194 -13.05 12.99 20.05
C PHE A 194 -12.77 13.06 18.55
N THR A 195 -13.62 12.45 17.73
CA THR A 195 -13.46 12.48 16.27
C THR A 195 -13.57 13.90 15.72
N GLU A 196 -14.52 14.70 16.22
CA GLU A 196 -14.64 16.11 15.86
C GLU A 196 -13.44 16.94 16.33
N GLY A 197 -12.96 16.73 17.56
CA GLY A 197 -11.79 17.41 18.10
C GLY A 197 -10.51 17.08 17.31
N VAL A 198 -10.32 15.81 16.94
CA VAL A 198 -9.23 15.36 16.07
C VAL A 198 -9.33 16.03 14.70
N ARG A 199 -10.50 16.02 14.06
CA ARG A 199 -10.74 16.65 12.75
C ARG A 199 -10.42 18.15 12.78
N ARG A 200 -10.86 18.84 13.83
CA ARG A 200 -10.60 20.28 14.03
C ARG A 200 -9.12 20.58 14.25
N MET A 201 -8.40 19.70 14.97
CA MET A 201 -6.96 19.83 15.13
C MET A 201 -6.23 19.62 13.79
N ILE A 202 -6.58 18.57 13.03
CA ILE A 202 -5.96 18.26 11.73
C ILE A 202 -6.21 19.37 10.71
N SER A 203 -7.38 20.02 10.73
CA SER A 203 -7.61 21.17 9.84
C SER A 203 -6.65 22.34 10.09
N LYS A 204 -6.05 22.43 11.29
CA LYS A 204 -5.11 23.48 11.68
C LYS A 204 -3.65 23.05 11.55
N SER A 205 -3.37 21.75 11.64
CA SER A 205 -2.03 21.17 11.66
C SER A 205 -1.75 20.36 10.40
N LYS A 206 -0.54 20.45 9.84
CA LYS A 206 -0.14 19.66 8.65
C LYS A 206 0.30 18.23 9.00
N ILE A 207 -0.28 17.62 10.03
CA ILE A 207 0.06 16.26 10.45
C ILE A 207 -0.71 15.21 9.64
N THR A 208 -0.07 14.10 9.31
CA THR A 208 -0.74 12.95 8.71
C THR A 208 -1.57 12.24 9.79
N HIS A 209 -2.89 12.20 9.60
CA HIS A 209 -3.80 11.42 10.44
C HIS A 209 -4.21 10.12 9.74
N ILE A 210 -3.97 9.00 10.39
CA ILE A 210 -4.38 7.67 9.95
C ILE A 210 -5.52 7.22 10.86
N ALA A 211 -6.75 7.32 10.36
CA ALA A 211 -7.92 6.70 10.98
C ALA A 211 -8.03 5.25 10.49
N LEU A 212 -7.89 4.27 11.39
CA LEU A 212 -8.00 2.86 11.01
C LEU A 212 -9.43 2.53 10.58
N SER A 213 -9.60 2.02 9.35
CA SER A 213 -10.90 1.58 8.81
C SER A 213 -11.35 0.23 9.36
N THR A 214 -10.44 -0.51 10.00
CA THR A 214 -10.61 -1.87 10.50
C THR A 214 -9.93 -2.01 11.86
N ALA A 215 -10.24 -3.08 12.59
CA ALA A 215 -9.59 -3.35 13.88
C ALA A 215 -8.07 -3.43 13.71
N ALA A 216 -7.31 -2.91 14.68
CA ALA A 216 -5.85 -2.81 14.60
C ALA A 216 -5.18 -4.18 14.40
N ARG A 217 -5.78 -5.26 14.93
CA ARG A 217 -5.33 -6.64 14.72
C ARG A 217 -5.27 -7.06 13.25
N ASN A 218 -6.11 -6.47 12.40
CA ASN A 218 -6.21 -6.77 10.97
C ASN A 218 -5.13 -6.04 10.14
N ILE A 219 -4.39 -5.12 10.74
CA ILE A 219 -3.41 -4.27 10.05
C ILE A 219 -2.07 -4.18 10.80
N MET A 220 -1.74 -5.22 11.60
CA MET A 220 -0.55 -5.19 12.47
C MET A 220 0.77 -4.96 11.73
N TRP A 221 0.82 -5.23 10.42
CA TRP A 221 1.98 -4.96 9.56
C TRP A 221 2.37 -3.48 9.52
N ILE A 222 1.44 -2.54 9.81
CA ILE A 222 1.75 -1.11 9.90
C ILE A 222 2.79 -0.80 10.99
N SER A 223 2.94 -1.68 12.00
CA SER A 223 3.99 -1.57 13.03
C SER A 223 5.42 -1.70 12.50
N MET A 224 5.59 -2.22 11.28
CA MET A 224 6.89 -2.43 10.63
C MET A 224 7.34 -1.25 9.76
N LEU A 225 6.50 -0.21 9.64
CA LEU A 225 6.79 0.99 8.85
C LEU A 225 7.45 2.07 9.70
N ASP A 226 8.34 2.84 9.11
CA ASP A 226 8.90 4.04 9.74
C ASP A 226 7.97 5.25 9.61
N SER A 227 8.23 6.29 10.39
CA SER A 227 7.41 7.50 10.39
C SER A 227 7.34 8.19 9.02
N ASP A 228 8.41 8.12 8.23
CA ASP A 228 8.45 8.67 6.86
C ASP A 228 7.49 7.94 5.91
N ALA A 229 7.46 6.60 5.96
CA ALA A 229 6.50 5.80 5.21
C ALA A 229 5.07 6.08 5.69
N LEU A 230 4.83 6.11 6.99
CA LEU A 230 3.51 6.39 7.56
C LEU A 230 3.00 7.79 7.20
N LYS A 231 3.89 8.78 7.05
CA LYS A 231 3.52 10.13 6.63
C LYS A 231 2.87 10.16 5.24
N ALA A 232 3.29 9.28 4.34
CA ALA A 232 2.76 9.14 2.99
C ALA A 232 1.47 8.29 2.91
N TRP A 233 0.94 7.80 4.04
CA TRP A 233 -0.22 6.89 4.09
C TRP A 233 -1.41 7.38 3.26
N ASN A 234 -1.81 8.64 3.44
CA ASN A 234 -2.95 9.23 2.73
C ASN A 234 -2.58 9.81 1.35
N ASP A 235 -1.30 9.97 1.05
CA ASP A 235 -0.83 10.59 -0.18
C ASP A 235 -0.74 9.58 -1.35
N VAL A 236 -0.49 8.31 -1.03
CA VAL A 236 -0.40 7.22 -2.03
C VAL A 236 -1.76 6.99 -2.69
N HIS A 237 -1.84 7.29 -3.98
CA HIS A 237 -3.00 7.09 -4.84
C HIS A 237 -2.72 6.04 -5.91
N VAL A 238 -3.68 5.14 -6.12
CA VAL A 238 -3.60 4.08 -7.14
C VAL A 238 -4.74 4.28 -8.13
N GLU A 239 -4.38 4.49 -9.39
CA GLU A 239 -5.28 4.43 -10.54
C GLU A 239 -5.33 3.00 -11.07
N ILE A 240 -6.51 2.40 -11.13
CA ILE A 240 -6.70 1.06 -11.69
C ILE A 240 -7.04 1.22 -13.17
N LEU A 241 -6.22 0.64 -14.06
CA LEU A 241 -6.39 0.70 -15.50
C LEU A 241 -6.74 -0.70 -16.04
N ILE A 242 -7.88 -0.79 -16.74
CA ILE A 242 -8.36 -2.04 -17.34
C ILE A 242 -8.70 -1.80 -18.81
N GLN A 243 -8.21 -2.68 -19.70
CA GLN A 243 -8.59 -2.67 -21.11
C GLN A 243 -9.62 -3.76 -21.39
N ALA A 244 -10.87 -3.37 -21.64
CA ALA A 244 -11.96 -4.32 -21.85
C ALA A 244 -11.79 -5.08 -23.17
N PRO A 245 -12.08 -6.40 -23.20
CA PRO A 245 -12.01 -7.18 -24.42
C PRO A 245 -13.20 -6.87 -25.33
N SER A 246 -13.02 -7.05 -26.64
CA SER A 246 -14.14 -6.99 -27.59
C SER A 246 -15.05 -8.20 -27.42
N GLU A 247 -16.37 -7.99 -27.45
CA GLU A 247 -17.38 -9.08 -27.52
C GLU A 247 -17.32 -10.10 -26.36
N SER A 248 -16.78 -9.73 -25.20
CA SER A 248 -16.80 -10.57 -23.99
C SER A 248 -16.98 -9.68 -22.75
N SER A 249 -17.82 -10.12 -21.82
CA SER A 249 -18.12 -9.38 -20.59
C SER A 249 -17.83 -10.15 -19.31
N GLY A 250 -17.86 -11.50 -19.35
CA GLY A 250 -17.79 -12.34 -18.14
C GLY A 250 -16.52 -12.17 -17.32
N SER A 251 -15.35 -12.19 -17.97
CA SER A 251 -14.05 -12.06 -17.30
C SER A 251 -13.91 -10.70 -16.61
N LEU A 252 -14.20 -9.61 -17.34
CA LEU A 252 -14.16 -8.25 -16.80
C LEU A 252 -15.16 -8.05 -15.64
N ILE A 253 -16.37 -8.60 -15.75
CA ILE A 253 -17.35 -8.54 -14.65
C ILE A 253 -16.82 -9.25 -13.40
N ARG A 254 -16.15 -10.41 -13.55
CA ARG A 254 -15.51 -11.13 -12.43
C ARG A 254 -14.39 -10.28 -11.82
N LEU A 255 -13.51 -9.70 -12.63
CA LEU A 255 -12.45 -8.81 -12.15
C LEU A 255 -13.04 -7.65 -11.34
N ILE A 256 -14.03 -6.94 -11.88
CA ILE A 256 -14.66 -5.80 -11.20
C ILE A 256 -15.29 -6.23 -9.87
N ARG A 257 -15.95 -7.40 -9.81
CA ARG A 257 -16.48 -7.93 -8.54
C ARG A 257 -15.38 -8.22 -7.51
N SER A 258 -14.23 -8.76 -7.95
CA SER A 258 -13.09 -8.97 -7.05
C SER A 258 -12.53 -7.65 -6.51
N LEU A 259 -12.53 -6.60 -7.34
CA LEU A 259 -12.15 -5.24 -6.93
C LEU A 259 -13.15 -4.62 -5.95
N GLU A 260 -14.46 -4.86 -6.12
CA GLU A 260 -15.49 -4.40 -5.17
C GLU A 260 -15.36 -5.09 -3.79
N ALA A 261 -14.87 -6.33 -3.75
CA ALA A 261 -14.75 -7.13 -2.53
C ALA A 261 -13.49 -6.80 -1.69
N ALA A 262 -12.56 -6.02 -2.23
CA ALA A 262 -11.28 -5.75 -1.60
C ALA A 262 -11.34 -4.70 -0.49
N ASP A 263 -10.46 -4.84 0.51
CA ASP A 263 -10.29 -3.83 1.57
C ASP A 263 -9.20 -2.81 1.17
N TYR A 264 -9.65 -1.60 0.83
CA TYR A 264 -8.77 -0.49 0.43
C TYR A 264 -8.19 0.31 1.61
N LEU A 265 -8.35 -0.14 2.86
CA LEU A 265 -7.76 0.50 4.04
C LEU A 265 -8.21 1.97 4.21
N GLY A 266 -9.44 2.27 3.80
CA GLY A 266 -9.98 3.64 3.77
C GLY A 266 -9.49 4.51 2.60
N SER A 267 -8.64 3.97 1.72
CA SER A 267 -8.22 4.67 0.48
C SER A 267 -9.34 4.63 -0.56
N THR A 268 -9.29 5.57 -1.50
CA THR A 268 -10.28 5.72 -2.59
C THR A 268 -9.58 5.55 -3.94
N PRO A 269 -9.36 4.31 -4.41
CA PRO A 269 -8.74 4.08 -5.71
C PRO A 269 -9.66 4.59 -6.82
N SER A 270 -9.05 5.08 -7.89
CA SER A 270 -9.74 5.46 -9.12
C SER A 270 -9.78 4.27 -10.08
N LEU A 271 -10.81 4.18 -10.90
CA LEU A 271 -10.97 3.12 -11.90
C LEU A 271 -11.15 3.73 -13.28
N THR A 272 -10.26 3.41 -14.20
CA THR A 272 -10.38 3.72 -15.62
C THR A 272 -10.56 2.45 -16.42
N ILE A 273 -11.68 2.34 -17.15
CA ILE A 273 -11.97 1.24 -18.06
C ILE A 273 -11.94 1.76 -19.49
N GLU A 274 -11.01 1.24 -20.29
CA GLU A 274 -10.98 1.47 -21.73
C GLU A 274 -11.85 0.44 -22.45
N LEU A 275 -12.88 0.92 -23.11
CA LEU A 275 -13.86 0.14 -23.84
C LEU A 275 -13.49 0.07 -25.33
N PRO A 276 -13.63 -1.11 -25.95
CA PRO A 276 -13.43 -1.26 -27.38
C PRO A 276 -14.55 -0.55 -28.17
N PRO A 277 -14.42 -0.42 -29.50
CA PRO A 277 -15.48 0.15 -30.34
C PRO A 277 -16.78 -0.65 -30.25
N ARG A 278 -16.65 -1.99 -30.25
CA ARG A 278 -17.75 -2.96 -30.13
C ARG A 278 -17.77 -3.53 -28.72
N VAL A 279 -18.61 -2.95 -27.87
CA VAL A 279 -18.79 -3.35 -26.47
C VAL A 279 -19.96 -4.31 -26.37
N ASP A 280 -19.81 -5.36 -25.56
CA ASP A 280 -20.89 -6.26 -25.18
C ASP A 280 -22.02 -5.47 -24.46
N PRO A 281 -23.29 -5.54 -24.93
CA PRO A 281 -24.41 -4.87 -24.27
C PRO A 281 -24.60 -5.26 -22.79
N GLN A 282 -24.29 -6.49 -22.41
CA GLN A 282 -24.33 -6.95 -21.02
C GLN A 282 -23.30 -6.22 -20.15
N LEU A 283 -22.10 -5.97 -20.69
CA LEU A 283 -21.09 -5.18 -19.99
C LEU A 283 -21.57 -3.75 -19.77
N LEU A 284 -22.17 -3.10 -20.78
CA LEU A 284 -22.71 -1.74 -20.62
C LEU A 284 -23.82 -1.69 -19.56
N HIS A 285 -24.70 -2.68 -19.53
CA HIS A 285 -25.75 -2.78 -18.53
C HIS A 285 -25.19 -2.98 -17.11
N PHE A 286 -24.12 -3.78 -16.98
CA PHE A 286 -23.42 -3.96 -15.71
C PHE A 286 -22.75 -2.66 -15.25
N LEU A 287 -22.00 -1.98 -16.14
CA LEU A 287 -21.30 -0.74 -15.84
C LEU A 287 -22.25 0.40 -15.42
N GLN A 288 -23.46 0.44 -15.99
CA GLN A 288 -24.49 1.41 -15.58
C GLN A 288 -24.89 1.27 -14.10
N LYS A 289 -24.78 0.06 -13.53
CA LYS A 289 -25.17 -0.27 -12.15
C LYS A 289 -23.98 -0.38 -11.20
N LEU A 290 -22.77 -0.17 -11.70
CA LEU A 290 -21.53 -0.34 -10.94
C LEU A 290 -21.50 0.58 -9.72
N LYS A 291 -21.20 0.02 -8.55
CA LYS A 291 -21.05 0.78 -7.30
C LYS A 291 -19.61 0.73 -6.84
N TRP A 292 -18.83 1.68 -7.31
CA TRP A 292 -17.41 1.72 -6.99
C TRP A 292 -17.16 2.22 -5.55
N PRO A 293 -16.35 1.52 -4.74
CA PRO A 293 -16.03 1.91 -3.38
C PRO A 293 -14.78 2.81 -3.30
N PRO A 294 -14.70 3.74 -2.33
CA PRO A 294 -15.78 4.26 -1.47
C PRO A 294 -16.68 5.26 -2.22
N GLN A 295 -17.99 5.06 -2.11
CA GLN A 295 -19.03 5.77 -2.89
C GLN A 295 -19.01 7.30 -2.78
N THR A 296 -18.35 7.87 -1.78
CA THR A 296 -18.36 9.31 -1.49
C THR A 296 -17.35 10.11 -2.31
N SER A 297 -16.28 9.48 -2.81
CA SER A 297 -15.17 10.19 -3.46
C SER A 297 -14.41 9.39 -4.52
N SER A 298 -14.82 8.14 -4.78
CA SER A 298 -14.18 7.30 -5.80
C SER A 298 -14.66 7.67 -7.21
N THR A 299 -13.74 7.76 -8.18
CA THR A 299 -14.06 8.10 -9.57
C THR A 299 -13.96 6.88 -10.48
N VAL A 300 -15.01 6.64 -11.28
CA VAL A 300 -15.00 5.67 -12.38
C VAL A 300 -15.00 6.44 -13.70
N THR A 301 -13.98 6.22 -14.52
CA THR A 301 -13.83 6.80 -15.84
C THR A 301 -14.03 5.74 -16.91
N LEU A 302 -14.99 5.95 -17.80
CA LEU A 302 -15.17 5.11 -18.98
C LEU A 302 -14.64 5.84 -20.20
N ARG A 303 -13.67 5.24 -20.90
CA ARG A 303 -13.18 5.74 -22.19
C ARG A 303 -13.61 4.76 -23.26
N ARG A 304 -14.17 5.23 -24.37
CA ARG A 304 -14.62 4.35 -25.45
C ARG A 304 -13.94 4.71 -26.76
N ARG A 305 -13.30 3.72 -27.39
CA ARG A 305 -12.65 3.89 -28.69
C ARG A 305 -13.68 4.12 -29.80
N ILE A 306 -13.38 5.04 -30.71
CA ILE A 306 -14.20 5.34 -31.90
C ILE A 306 -13.70 4.55 -33.12
N GLN A 307 -12.38 4.48 -33.33
CA GLN A 307 -11.76 3.82 -34.49
C GLN A 307 -12.16 2.34 -34.56
N PRO A 308 -12.76 1.89 -35.68
CA PRO A 308 -13.31 0.54 -35.80
C PRO A 308 -12.27 -0.51 -36.20
N HIS A 309 -11.11 -0.10 -36.72
CA HIS A 309 -10.05 -1.02 -37.13
C HIS A 309 -9.33 -1.63 -35.92
N TYR A 310 -8.65 -2.75 -36.16
CA TYR A 310 -7.68 -3.31 -35.22
C TYR A 310 -6.51 -2.34 -35.06
N LEU A 311 -5.92 -2.30 -33.88
CA LEU A 311 -4.76 -1.47 -33.62
C LEU A 311 -3.51 -2.16 -34.14
N THR A 312 -2.54 -1.40 -34.64
CA THR A 312 -1.18 -1.91 -34.77
C THR A 312 -0.53 -2.07 -33.39
N PRO A 313 0.53 -2.88 -33.24
CA PRO A 313 1.25 -3.01 -31.97
C PRO A 313 1.73 -1.68 -31.38
N VAL A 314 2.12 -0.73 -32.23
CA VAL A 314 2.53 0.63 -31.82
C VAL A 314 1.34 1.41 -31.28
N GLU A 315 0.22 1.45 -32.01
CA GLU A 315 -0.99 2.15 -31.58
C GLU A 315 -1.59 1.57 -30.28
N ALA A 316 -1.57 0.25 -30.13
CA ALA A 316 -2.03 -0.41 -28.91
C ALA A 316 -1.16 -0.05 -27.70
N SER A 317 0.17 0.01 -27.90
CA SER A 317 1.12 0.40 -26.86
C SER A 317 0.96 1.87 -26.46
N LEU A 318 0.82 2.77 -27.44
CA LEU A 318 0.53 4.19 -27.20
C LEU A 318 -0.75 4.36 -26.41
N ARG A 319 -1.83 3.67 -26.80
CA ARG A 319 -3.11 3.72 -26.08
C ARG A 319 -2.94 3.36 -24.60
N ILE A 320 -2.25 2.26 -24.30
CA ILE A 320 -2.03 1.82 -22.90
C ILE A 320 -1.29 2.90 -22.11
N VAL A 321 -0.21 3.45 -22.67
CA VAL A 321 0.64 4.40 -21.94
C VAL A 321 -0.01 5.78 -21.80
N GLU A 322 -0.75 6.24 -22.82
CA GLU A 322 -1.50 7.50 -22.81
C GLU A 322 -2.78 7.44 -21.97
N ALA A 323 -3.25 6.23 -21.61
CA ALA A 323 -4.45 6.07 -20.80
C ALA A 323 -4.30 6.72 -19.41
N PHE A 324 -3.08 6.78 -18.88
CA PHE A 324 -2.75 7.34 -17.58
C PHE A 324 -1.45 8.14 -17.61
N TYR A 325 -1.46 9.32 -17.00
CA TYR A 325 -0.24 10.06 -16.66
C TYR A 325 -0.31 10.54 -15.20
N PRO A 326 0.70 10.27 -14.36
CA PRO A 326 0.63 10.58 -12.94
C PRO A 326 0.70 12.08 -12.69
N ARG A 327 -0.26 12.62 -11.92
CA ARG A 327 -0.24 14.02 -11.49
C ARG A 327 0.98 14.33 -10.61
N ASN A 328 1.35 13.40 -9.73
CA ASN A 328 2.60 13.43 -8.99
C ASN A 328 3.25 12.05 -9.08
N PRO A 329 4.34 11.88 -9.86
CA PRO A 329 5.00 10.59 -10.07
C PRO A 329 5.43 9.87 -8.78
N ASN A 330 5.69 10.62 -7.69
CA ASN A 330 6.16 10.06 -6.43
C ASN A 330 5.08 9.36 -5.61
N VAL A 331 3.79 9.67 -5.82
CA VAL A 331 2.69 9.18 -4.97
C VAL A 331 1.49 8.67 -5.76
N THR A 332 1.40 8.99 -7.05
CA THR A 332 0.35 8.50 -7.95
C THR A 332 0.92 7.34 -8.77
N HIS A 333 0.32 6.17 -8.66
CA HIS A 333 0.78 4.93 -9.29
C HIS A 333 -0.35 4.30 -10.10
N VAL A 334 -0.02 3.44 -11.07
CA VAL A 334 -1.00 2.78 -11.92
C VAL A 334 -0.98 1.27 -11.71
N LEU A 335 -2.13 0.69 -11.41
CA LEU A 335 -2.34 -0.74 -11.34
C LEU A 335 -2.93 -1.20 -12.67
N LEU A 336 -2.10 -1.84 -13.49
CA LEU A 336 -2.51 -2.43 -14.76
C LEU A 336 -3.10 -3.82 -14.51
N LEU A 337 -4.33 -4.04 -14.96
CA LEU A 337 -5.05 -5.31 -14.82
C LEU A 337 -5.57 -5.79 -16.17
N ALA A 338 -5.32 -7.06 -16.49
CA ALA A 338 -5.94 -7.74 -17.62
C ALA A 338 -7.36 -8.23 -17.24
N PRO A 339 -8.33 -8.22 -18.17
CA PRO A 339 -9.72 -8.62 -17.93
C PRO A 339 -9.92 -10.02 -17.33
N GLU A 340 -9.02 -10.94 -17.66
CA GLU A 340 -9.03 -12.34 -17.22
C GLU A 340 -8.50 -12.55 -15.79
N THR A 341 -8.04 -11.49 -15.14
CA THR A 341 -7.54 -11.58 -13.77
C THR A 341 -8.66 -11.62 -12.73
N GLU A 342 -8.39 -12.29 -11.62
CA GLU A 342 -9.21 -12.22 -10.41
C GLU A 342 -8.27 -11.99 -9.22
N LEU A 343 -8.62 -11.06 -8.32
CA LEU A 343 -7.78 -10.63 -7.21
C LEU A 343 -8.32 -11.12 -5.86
N ALA A 344 -7.40 -11.47 -4.95
CA ALA A 344 -7.75 -11.78 -3.57
C ALA A 344 -8.22 -10.51 -2.82
N PRO A 345 -9.20 -10.58 -1.89
CA PRO A 345 -9.67 -9.41 -1.15
C PRO A 345 -8.57 -8.64 -0.38
N SER A 346 -7.46 -9.30 -0.03
CA SER A 346 -6.29 -8.72 0.65
C SER A 346 -5.24 -8.09 -0.28
N PHE A 347 -5.41 -8.11 -1.61
CA PHE A 347 -4.38 -7.67 -2.56
C PHE A 347 -3.89 -6.23 -2.30
N TYR A 348 -4.81 -5.34 -1.92
CA TYR A 348 -4.49 -3.94 -1.70
C TYR A 348 -3.68 -3.72 -0.43
N HIS A 349 -3.84 -4.57 0.60
CA HIS A 349 -2.97 -4.53 1.78
C HIS A 349 -1.52 -4.80 1.38
N PHE A 350 -1.29 -5.79 0.50
CA PHE A 350 0.06 -6.08 0.02
C PHE A 350 0.64 -4.91 -0.77
N LEU A 351 -0.10 -4.35 -1.73
CA LEU A 351 0.35 -3.18 -2.50
C LEU A 351 0.66 -1.97 -1.61
N LYS A 352 -0.23 -1.65 -0.67
CA LYS A 352 -0.03 -0.53 0.25
C LYS A 352 1.20 -0.76 1.11
N TYR A 353 1.35 -1.96 1.67
CA TYR A 353 2.47 -2.29 2.55
C TYR A 353 3.82 -2.21 1.80
N THR A 354 3.94 -2.85 0.64
CA THR A 354 5.18 -2.83 -0.15
C THR A 354 5.50 -1.46 -0.72
N THR A 355 4.51 -0.69 -1.18
CA THR A 355 4.71 0.68 -1.66
C THR A 355 5.24 1.59 -0.55
N LEU A 356 4.59 1.58 0.61
CA LEU A 356 5.02 2.39 1.76
C LEU A 356 6.42 1.98 2.24
N LYS A 357 6.69 0.66 2.34
CA LYS A 357 7.98 0.15 2.79
C LYS A 357 9.11 0.46 1.81
N TYR A 358 8.93 0.21 0.51
CA TYR A 358 10.04 0.29 -0.45
C TYR A 358 10.20 1.69 -1.05
N LYS A 359 9.12 2.41 -1.38
CA LYS A 359 9.22 3.76 -1.97
C LYS A 359 9.28 4.89 -0.94
N HIS A 360 8.54 4.79 0.17
CA HIS A 360 8.38 5.92 1.09
C HIS A 360 9.23 5.86 2.36
N SER A 361 9.67 4.67 2.79
CA SER A 361 10.57 4.53 3.94
C SER A 361 11.91 5.23 3.71
N ALA A 362 12.41 5.91 4.74
CA ALA A 362 13.71 6.57 4.67
C ALA A 362 14.88 5.58 4.46
N GLN A 363 14.71 4.34 4.90
CA GLN A 363 15.75 3.30 4.83
C GLN A 363 15.97 2.78 3.40
N THR A 364 14.93 2.74 2.58
CA THR A 364 14.96 2.04 1.28
C THR A 364 14.99 2.99 0.07
N LYS A 365 14.86 4.31 0.29
CA LYS A 365 14.80 5.32 -0.78
C LYS A 365 15.89 5.18 -1.86
N ARG A 366 17.12 4.80 -1.48
CA ARG A 366 18.23 4.62 -2.43
C ARG A 366 18.13 3.30 -3.20
N THR A 367 17.91 2.20 -2.49
CA THR A 367 17.86 0.84 -3.06
C THR A 367 16.64 0.64 -3.96
N ALA A 368 15.51 1.29 -3.66
CA ALA A 368 14.28 1.21 -4.43
C ALA A 368 14.25 2.08 -5.71
N SER A 369 15.34 2.77 -6.04
CA SER A 369 15.43 3.61 -7.24
C SER A 369 15.30 2.84 -8.56
N LYS A 370 15.64 1.54 -8.55
CA LYS A 370 15.50 0.64 -9.71
C LYS A 370 14.21 -0.19 -9.70
N LEU A 371 13.39 -0.05 -8.66
CA LEU A 371 12.11 -0.74 -8.56
C LEU A 371 11.06 0.01 -9.40
N LEU A 372 10.69 -0.60 -10.53
CA LEU A 372 9.69 -0.06 -11.47
C LEU A 372 8.25 -0.37 -11.05
N GLY A 373 8.04 -1.48 -10.35
CA GLY A 373 6.70 -1.88 -9.95
C GLY A 373 6.66 -3.10 -9.03
N ILE A 374 5.44 -3.51 -8.69
CA ILE A 374 5.10 -4.67 -7.86
C ILE A 374 4.08 -5.50 -8.63
N SER A 375 4.40 -6.76 -8.90
CA SER A 375 3.44 -7.70 -9.44
C SER A 375 2.57 -8.30 -8.32
N LEU A 376 1.33 -8.67 -8.67
CA LEU A 376 0.42 -9.43 -7.81
C LEU A 376 0.33 -10.90 -8.23
N GLU A 377 0.61 -11.18 -9.50
CA GLU A 377 0.56 -12.51 -10.07
C GLU A 377 1.95 -13.16 -10.03
N LEU A 378 1.99 -14.46 -9.77
CA LEU A 378 3.15 -15.28 -10.09
C LEU A 378 2.88 -16.00 -11.42
N PRO A 379 3.53 -15.60 -12.53
CA PRO A 379 3.35 -16.25 -13.83
C PRO A 379 3.68 -17.74 -13.78
N SER A 380 2.95 -18.55 -14.54
CA SER A 380 3.23 -19.99 -14.70
C SER A 380 4.24 -20.27 -15.81
N SER A 381 4.43 -19.32 -16.72
CA SER A 381 5.35 -19.37 -17.85
C SER A 381 6.13 -18.07 -17.95
N ARG A 382 7.32 -18.12 -18.56
CA ARG A 382 8.13 -16.94 -18.82
C ARG A 382 7.49 -16.10 -19.94
N PRO A 383 7.37 -14.77 -19.79
CA PRO A 383 6.79 -13.92 -20.84
C PRO A 383 7.54 -13.95 -22.17
N THR A 384 8.81 -14.36 -22.15
CA THR A 384 9.70 -14.31 -23.31
C THR A 384 9.54 -15.50 -24.25
N ASP A 385 9.75 -16.71 -23.73
CA ASP A 385 9.78 -17.95 -24.52
C ASP A 385 8.63 -18.90 -24.21
N ASN A 386 7.69 -18.49 -23.34
CA ASN A 386 6.57 -19.30 -22.86
C ASN A 386 6.95 -20.61 -22.16
N GLU A 387 8.22 -20.83 -21.85
CA GLU A 387 8.63 -22.01 -21.10
C GLU A 387 8.10 -21.94 -19.66
N PRO A 388 7.83 -23.08 -19.01
CA PRO A 388 7.38 -23.13 -17.63
C PRO A 388 8.32 -22.36 -16.69
N PHE A 389 7.74 -21.53 -15.83
CA PHE A 389 8.50 -20.74 -14.86
C PHE A 389 8.38 -21.34 -13.46
N THR A 390 9.52 -21.44 -12.78
CA THR A 390 9.58 -21.83 -11.36
C THR A 390 10.28 -20.72 -10.58
N PRO A 391 9.67 -20.20 -9.50
CA PRO A 391 10.27 -19.14 -8.72
C PRO A 391 11.57 -19.60 -8.03
N PRO A 392 12.51 -18.68 -7.75
CA PRO A 392 13.75 -19.00 -7.07
C PRO A 392 13.47 -19.48 -5.64
N LYS A 393 14.19 -20.51 -5.21
CA LYS A 393 14.07 -21.02 -3.84
C LYS A 393 14.73 -20.03 -2.88
N VAL A 394 13.98 -19.51 -1.91
CA VAL A 394 14.53 -18.70 -0.81
C VAL A 394 15.64 -19.50 -0.11
N LYS A 395 16.88 -19.00 -0.15
CA LYS A 395 18.06 -19.69 0.38
C LYS A 395 17.91 -19.88 1.89
N LYS A 396 18.04 -21.13 2.36
CA LYS A 396 17.91 -21.49 3.79
C LYS A 396 18.93 -20.81 4.72
N GLU A 397 20.02 -20.26 4.17
CA GLU A 397 21.07 -19.62 4.99
C GLU A 397 20.65 -18.26 5.57
N LEU A 398 19.72 -17.52 4.92
CA LEU A 398 19.12 -16.30 5.49
C LEU A 398 18.19 -16.60 6.69
N GLN A 399 17.73 -17.85 6.85
CA GLN A 399 16.79 -18.23 7.91
C GLN A 399 17.41 -18.29 9.30
N LYS A 400 18.74 -18.17 9.44
CA LYS A 400 19.44 -18.26 10.74
C LYS A 400 19.48 -16.94 11.52
N SER A 401 19.14 -15.79 10.91
CA SER A 401 19.34 -14.46 11.53
C SER A 401 18.08 -13.84 12.14
N GLN A 402 16.87 -14.33 11.85
CA GLN A 402 15.65 -13.70 12.36
C GLN A 402 15.14 -14.40 13.63
N GLN A 403 15.18 -13.65 14.74
CA GLN A 403 14.68 -14.00 16.07
C GLN A 403 13.17 -14.28 16.10
N LEU A 404 12.65 -15.29 15.39
CA LEU A 404 11.40 -15.98 15.78
C LEU A 404 11.12 -17.29 15.03
N GLY A 405 12.08 -17.95 14.37
CA GLY A 405 11.82 -19.24 13.71
C GLY A 405 10.68 -19.22 12.67
N ARG A 406 10.31 -18.04 12.16
CA ARG A 406 9.33 -17.86 11.08
C ARG A 406 10.08 -17.62 9.77
N GLU A 407 9.54 -18.18 8.69
CA GLU A 407 10.11 -18.01 7.35
C GLU A 407 9.91 -16.57 6.86
N GLU A 408 10.89 -16.01 6.16
CA GLU A 408 10.75 -14.74 5.45
C GLU A 408 9.69 -14.85 4.35
N LEU A 409 9.07 -13.72 4.02
CA LEU A 409 8.11 -13.65 2.92
C LEU A 409 8.79 -14.05 1.60
N PRO A 410 8.26 -15.05 0.86
CA PRO A 410 8.87 -15.50 -0.38
C PRO A 410 8.54 -14.49 -1.48
N VAL A 411 9.43 -13.53 -1.69
CA VAL A 411 9.39 -12.53 -2.77
C VAL A 411 10.73 -12.50 -3.49
N PHE A 412 10.75 -12.06 -4.73
CA PHE A 412 11.98 -11.96 -5.54
C PHE A 412 11.89 -10.79 -6.52
N LEU A 413 13.03 -10.40 -7.10
CA LEU A 413 13.12 -9.35 -8.10
C LEU A 413 13.28 -9.98 -9.48
N TRP A 414 12.59 -9.45 -10.49
CA TRP A 414 12.67 -9.97 -11.84
C TRP A 414 12.64 -8.85 -12.88
N GLN A 415 13.55 -8.91 -13.86
CA GLN A 415 13.59 -8.03 -15.02
C GLN A 415 12.57 -8.44 -16.11
N ALA A 416 11.36 -8.82 -15.72
CA ALA A 416 10.26 -9.11 -16.63
C ALA A 416 9.04 -8.24 -16.30
N PRO A 417 8.43 -7.57 -17.30
CA PRO A 417 7.17 -6.85 -17.10
C PRO A 417 6.01 -7.82 -16.89
N ASN A 418 4.90 -7.32 -16.32
CA ASN A 418 3.66 -8.07 -16.16
C ASN A 418 2.46 -7.18 -16.54
N SER A 419 1.65 -7.64 -17.50
CA SER A 419 0.45 -6.95 -17.96
C SER A 419 -0.85 -7.49 -17.37
N HIS A 420 -0.83 -8.65 -16.71
CA HIS A 420 -2.00 -9.25 -16.11
C HIS A 420 -2.37 -8.56 -14.80
N ALA A 421 -1.42 -8.44 -13.86
CA ALA A 421 -1.67 -7.80 -12.58
C ALA A 421 -0.39 -7.23 -11.98
N ALA A 422 -0.12 -5.95 -12.24
CA ALA A 422 1.04 -5.26 -11.69
C ALA A 422 0.80 -3.78 -11.45
N LEU A 423 1.28 -3.30 -10.30
CA LEU A 423 1.38 -1.89 -9.97
C LEU A 423 2.70 -1.35 -10.53
N TYR A 424 2.62 -0.38 -11.43
CA TYR A 424 3.76 0.41 -11.90
C TYR A 424 3.82 1.73 -11.13
N PHE A 425 5.00 2.08 -10.63
CA PHE A 425 5.19 3.35 -9.93
C PHE A 425 5.15 4.53 -10.91
N GLY A 426 4.73 5.69 -10.41
CA GLY A 426 4.45 6.86 -11.26
C GLY A 426 5.72 7.45 -11.89
N ASP A 427 6.84 7.43 -11.17
CA ASP A 427 8.16 7.77 -11.68
C ASP A 427 8.56 6.87 -12.84
N GLY A 428 8.39 5.56 -12.67
CA GLY A 428 8.68 4.58 -13.71
C GLY A 428 7.73 4.65 -14.91
N TRP A 429 6.45 4.94 -14.69
CA TRP A 429 5.47 5.14 -15.78
C TRP A 429 5.76 6.41 -16.58
N ALA A 430 6.15 7.50 -15.91
CA ALA A 430 6.59 8.73 -16.58
C ALA A 430 7.86 8.49 -17.41
N ASP A 431 8.81 7.69 -16.91
CA ASP A 431 10.01 7.30 -17.67
C ASP A 431 9.66 6.44 -18.90
N LEU A 432 8.69 5.52 -18.79
CA LEU A 432 8.16 4.78 -19.94
C LEU A 432 7.53 5.70 -20.98
N HIS A 433 6.74 6.68 -20.54
CA HIS A 433 6.14 7.65 -21.44
C HIS A 433 7.22 8.46 -22.20
N SER A 434 8.23 8.99 -21.50
CA SER A 434 9.35 9.68 -22.15
C SER A 434 10.14 8.76 -23.09
N PHE A 435 10.41 7.53 -22.65
CA PHE A 435 11.10 6.53 -23.46
C PHE A 435 10.37 6.23 -24.77
N LEU A 436 9.05 6.02 -24.72
CA LEU A 436 8.24 5.78 -25.92
C LEU A 436 8.22 6.97 -26.87
N THR A 437 8.11 8.20 -26.36
CA THR A 437 8.18 9.41 -27.18
C THR A 437 9.46 9.44 -28.02
N ASP A 438 10.62 9.22 -27.40
CA ASP A 438 11.91 9.24 -28.09
C ASP A 438 12.08 8.04 -29.03
N ARG A 439 11.67 6.84 -28.56
CA ARG A 439 11.75 5.58 -29.31
C ARG A 439 10.96 5.60 -30.60
N LEU A 440 9.81 6.29 -30.60
CA LEU A 440 8.95 6.42 -31.78
C LEU A 440 9.36 7.59 -32.68
N ALA A 441 9.90 8.68 -32.13
CA ALA A 441 10.39 9.80 -32.94
C ALA A 441 11.52 9.40 -33.90
N LEU A 442 12.35 8.44 -33.51
CA LEU A 442 13.45 7.90 -34.32
C LEU A 442 13.02 6.78 -35.27
N HIS A 443 11.83 6.20 -35.07
CA HIS A 443 11.32 5.11 -35.90
C HIS A 443 10.53 5.66 -37.09
N GLN A 444 11.23 5.96 -38.20
CA GLN A 444 10.57 6.25 -39.48
C GLN A 444 10.14 4.93 -40.18
N PRO A 445 8.96 4.88 -40.82
CA PRO A 445 8.41 3.67 -41.44
C PRO A 445 9.17 3.16 -42.68
N THR A 446 10.32 3.76 -43.03
CA THR A 446 11.10 3.45 -44.25
C THR A 446 12.25 2.46 -44.04
N SER A 447 12.47 1.94 -42.82
CA SER A 447 13.51 0.94 -42.57
C SER A 447 12.92 -0.48 -42.51
N GLU A 448 12.87 -1.14 -43.67
CA GLU A 448 12.60 -2.60 -43.83
C GLU A 448 13.67 -3.49 -43.16
N LYS A 449 14.52 -2.95 -42.28
CA LYS A 449 15.63 -3.65 -41.61
C LYS A 449 15.46 -3.75 -40.09
N SER A 450 14.26 -4.04 -39.60
CA SER A 450 14.13 -4.62 -38.26
C SER A 450 13.62 -6.05 -38.40
N THR A 451 14.51 -6.95 -38.83
CA THR A 451 14.39 -8.37 -38.49
C THR A 451 14.69 -8.51 -36.99
N ASP A 452 13.82 -7.97 -36.13
CA ASP A 452 14.00 -8.06 -34.69
C ASP A 452 13.33 -9.32 -34.16
N GLU A 453 14.11 -10.14 -33.47
CA GLU A 453 13.60 -11.22 -32.63
C GLU A 453 12.75 -10.61 -31.51
N LYS A 454 11.43 -10.52 -31.73
CA LYS A 454 10.45 -10.17 -30.68
C LYS A 454 10.75 -11.00 -29.45
N SER A 455 11.09 -10.33 -28.34
CA SER A 455 11.51 -11.02 -27.12
C SER A 455 10.31 -11.47 -26.28
N ILE A 456 9.17 -10.78 -26.36
CA ILE A 456 7.92 -11.13 -25.69
C ILE A 456 6.99 -11.91 -26.64
N SER A 457 6.33 -12.94 -26.09
CA SER A 457 5.33 -13.69 -26.83
C SER A 457 4.12 -12.82 -27.23
N LYS A 458 3.58 -13.05 -28.44
CA LYS A 458 2.32 -12.44 -28.94
C LYS A 458 1.08 -12.76 -28.08
N ARG A 459 1.20 -13.62 -27.06
CA ARG A 459 0.15 -13.82 -26.04
C ARG A 459 -0.07 -12.58 -25.17
N TYR A 460 0.96 -11.76 -24.99
CA TYR A 460 0.94 -10.58 -24.15
C TYR A 460 0.77 -9.30 -24.98
N PRO A 461 0.19 -8.22 -24.43
CA PRO A 461 0.04 -6.96 -25.14
C PRO A 461 1.37 -6.37 -25.60
N ALA A 462 1.39 -5.72 -26.76
CA ALA A 462 2.60 -5.19 -27.38
C ALA A 462 3.41 -4.23 -26.50
N VAL A 463 2.75 -3.54 -25.56
CA VAL A 463 3.43 -2.63 -24.60
C VAL A 463 4.49 -3.34 -23.76
N MET A 464 4.36 -4.66 -23.55
CA MET A 464 5.32 -5.43 -22.79
C MET A 464 6.70 -5.47 -23.44
N GLU A 465 6.79 -5.37 -24.77
CA GLU A 465 8.06 -5.32 -25.48
C GLU A 465 8.81 -4.02 -25.11
N TYR A 466 8.14 -2.88 -25.23
CA TYR A 466 8.73 -1.58 -24.87
C TYR A 466 9.05 -1.46 -23.37
N LEU A 467 8.21 -2.04 -22.52
CA LEU A 467 8.51 -2.16 -21.10
C LEU A 467 9.76 -3.01 -20.86
N LEU A 468 9.91 -4.13 -21.57
CA LEU A 468 11.10 -4.98 -21.45
C LEU A 468 12.36 -4.26 -21.95
N GLU A 469 12.28 -3.54 -23.08
CA GLU A 469 13.36 -2.69 -23.58
C GLU A 469 13.80 -1.68 -22.50
N LEU A 470 12.86 -0.93 -21.92
CA LEU A 470 13.13 0.03 -20.86
C LEU A 470 13.75 -0.63 -19.62
N ILE A 471 13.16 -1.75 -19.19
CA ILE A 471 13.62 -2.54 -18.03
C ILE A 471 15.08 -2.93 -18.20
N ARG A 472 15.44 -3.47 -19.38
CA ARG A 472 16.81 -3.91 -19.66
C ARG A 472 17.76 -2.72 -19.83
N ALA A 473 17.32 -1.66 -20.49
CA ALA A 473 18.15 -0.48 -20.78
C ALA A 473 18.46 0.36 -19.53
N ARG A 474 17.52 0.45 -18.58
CA ARG A 474 17.70 1.20 -17.32
C ARG A 474 18.07 0.33 -16.13
N GLY A 475 18.05 -0.99 -16.28
CA GLY A 475 18.23 -1.94 -15.19
C GLY A 475 17.06 -1.93 -14.21
N TYR A 476 15.84 -1.72 -14.67
CA TYR A 476 14.70 -1.82 -13.77
C TYR A 476 14.36 -3.28 -13.46
N TYR A 477 13.59 -3.47 -12.40
CA TYR A 477 12.99 -4.75 -12.05
C TYR A 477 11.65 -4.52 -11.36
N LEU A 478 10.82 -5.57 -11.36
CA LEU A 478 9.59 -5.64 -10.60
C LEU A 478 9.77 -6.60 -9.41
N LEU A 479 9.06 -6.32 -8.32
CA LEU A 479 8.93 -7.23 -7.18
C LEU A 479 7.82 -8.26 -7.46
N TYR A 480 8.12 -9.55 -7.34
CA TYR A 480 7.17 -10.64 -7.55
C TYR A 480 6.90 -11.45 -6.28
N PRO A 481 5.64 -11.78 -5.98
CA PRO A 481 5.28 -12.67 -4.89
C PRO A 481 5.45 -14.14 -5.31
N ALA A 482 6.09 -14.95 -4.48
CA ALA A 482 6.19 -16.40 -4.62
C ALA A 482 5.37 -17.16 -3.57
N PHE A 483 4.27 -16.56 -3.08
CA PHE A 483 3.41 -17.15 -2.05
C PHE A 483 2.79 -18.50 -2.44
N PRO A 484 2.34 -18.72 -3.70
CA PRO A 484 1.71 -19.98 -4.11
C PRO A 484 2.63 -21.21 -4.01
N ASP A 485 3.95 -21.02 -4.05
CA ASP A 485 4.93 -22.12 -3.89
C ASP A 485 4.91 -22.73 -2.47
N ARG A 486 4.42 -21.96 -1.49
CA ARG A 486 4.49 -22.33 -0.06
C ARG A 486 3.15 -22.24 0.69
N GLY A 487 2.04 -22.09 -0.01
CA GLY A 487 0.71 -22.07 0.59
C GLY A 487 -0.38 -21.48 -0.30
N THR A 488 -1.59 -21.38 0.24
CA THR A 488 -2.78 -20.87 -0.46
C THR A 488 -2.97 -19.37 -0.22
N PHE A 489 -1.92 -18.58 -0.46
CA PHE A 489 -1.94 -17.11 -0.27
C PHE A 489 -1.79 -16.35 -1.60
N THR A 490 -2.37 -16.90 -2.67
CA THR A 490 -2.32 -16.31 -4.01
C THR A 490 -3.07 -14.98 -4.01
N LEU A 491 -2.41 -13.90 -4.44
CA LEU A 491 -3.00 -12.56 -4.52
C LEU A 491 -3.75 -12.29 -5.83
N ALA A 492 -3.33 -12.92 -6.92
CA ALA A 492 -3.96 -12.81 -8.23
C ALA A 492 -3.88 -14.15 -8.95
N THR A 493 -4.96 -14.52 -9.64
CA THR A 493 -5.01 -15.65 -10.58
C THR A 493 -5.44 -15.15 -11.94
N VAL A 494 -4.99 -15.84 -12.99
CA VAL A 494 -5.30 -15.52 -14.38
C VAL A 494 -6.09 -16.67 -14.97
N HIS A 495 -7.31 -16.37 -15.35
CA HIS A 495 -8.23 -17.34 -15.90
C HIS A 495 -7.99 -17.56 -17.39
N SER A 496 -8.23 -18.79 -17.84
CA SER A 496 -7.83 -19.22 -19.17
C SER A 496 -9.00 -19.57 -20.09
N GLU A 497 -10.21 -19.75 -19.54
CA GLU A 497 -11.42 -20.17 -20.26
C GLU A 497 -11.91 -19.19 -21.32
N LEU A 498 -11.50 -17.91 -21.23
CA LEU A 498 -11.89 -16.84 -22.16
C LEU A 498 -10.69 -15.98 -22.61
N SER A 499 -9.47 -16.48 -22.44
CA SER A 499 -8.26 -15.75 -22.86
C SER A 499 -8.24 -15.63 -24.38
N ARG A 500 -8.08 -14.40 -24.88
CA ARG A 500 -7.92 -14.10 -26.31
C ARG A 500 -6.57 -13.43 -26.51
N PRO A 501 -5.88 -13.69 -27.62
CA PRO A 501 -4.69 -12.93 -27.94
C PRO A 501 -5.05 -11.44 -28.07
N PRO A 502 -4.11 -10.53 -27.74
CA PRO A 502 -4.29 -9.10 -27.91
C PRO A 502 -4.71 -8.74 -29.34
N GLU A 503 -5.57 -7.74 -29.46
CA GLU A 503 -6.23 -7.39 -30.73
C GLU A 503 -5.22 -6.98 -31.82
N GLU A 504 -4.07 -6.47 -31.41
CA GLU A 504 -2.99 -6.01 -32.28
C GLU A 504 -2.24 -7.11 -33.03
N PHE A 505 -2.42 -8.37 -32.64
CA PHE A 505 -1.78 -9.52 -33.30
C PHE A 505 -2.75 -10.35 -34.15
N LEU A 506 -4.05 -10.01 -34.15
CA LEU A 506 -5.08 -10.77 -34.88
C LEU A 506 -4.93 -10.74 -36.41
N HIS A 507 -4.19 -9.76 -36.96
CA HIS A 507 -3.91 -9.69 -38.41
C HIS A 507 -2.72 -10.54 -38.86
N ASP A 508 -1.74 -10.81 -37.98
CA ASP A 508 -0.59 -11.66 -38.32
C ASP A 508 -1.03 -13.13 -38.52
N ASP A 509 -2.01 -13.61 -37.75
CA ASP A 509 -2.42 -15.02 -37.75
C ASP A 509 -3.20 -15.45 -39.02
N GLN A 510 -3.69 -14.50 -39.83
CA GLN A 510 -4.32 -14.81 -41.12
C GLN A 510 -3.29 -15.20 -42.21
N ALA A 511 -2.01 -14.82 -42.05
CA ALA A 511 -0.95 -15.17 -43.00
C ALA A 511 -0.31 -16.55 -42.72
N ASP A 512 -0.30 -17.00 -41.46
CA ASP A 512 0.31 -18.27 -41.01
C ASP A 512 -0.69 -19.44 -40.85
N SER A 513 -1.90 -19.30 -41.38
CA SER A 513 -3.03 -20.22 -41.18
C SER A 513 -2.91 -21.62 -41.84
N THR A 514 -1.72 -22.14 -42.14
CA THR A 514 -1.56 -23.54 -42.62
C THR A 514 -0.88 -24.50 -41.66
N THR A 515 -0.35 -24.06 -40.51
CA THR A 515 0.17 -25.02 -39.51
C THR A 515 -0.01 -24.48 -38.10
N THR A 516 -0.64 -25.28 -37.22
CA THR A 516 -0.66 -25.19 -35.73
C THR A 516 -1.92 -24.71 -35.00
N LEU A 517 -3.10 -24.64 -35.62
CA LEU A 517 -4.35 -24.38 -34.86
C LEU A 517 -4.78 -25.51 -33.89
N GLY A 518 -4.03 -26.63 -33.82
CA GLY A 518 -4.40 -27.82 -33.04
C GLY A 518 -3.51 -28.18 -31.84
N SER A 519 -2.39 -27.47 -31.59
CA SER A 519 -1.40 -27.90 -30.58
C SER A 519 -1.13 -26.90 -29.44
N SER A 520 -1.51 -25.63 -29.58
CA SER A 520 -1.14 -24.58 -28.61
C SER A 520 -2.20 -24.34 -27.52
N ILE A 521 -3.31 -25.07 -27.55
CA ILE A 521 -4.40 -24.94 -26.57
C ILE A 521 -4.02 -25.54 -25.21
N ASN A 522 -2.99 -26.38 -25.11
CA ASN A 522 -2.70 -27.19 -23.91
C ASN A 522 -1.65 -26.63 -22.93
N GLN A 523 -1.16 -25.40 -23.11
CA GLN A 523 -0.30 -24.71 -22.12
C GLN A 523 -1.06 -23.52 -21.51
N LEU A 524 -2.17 -23.83 -20.83
CA LEU A 524 -2.97 -22.82 -20.11
C LEU A 524 -2.21 -22.35 -18.87
N SER A 525 -2.41 -21.07 -18.52
CA SER A 525 -1.95 -20.54 -17.24
C SER A 525 -2.54 -21.42 -16.13
N VAL A 526 -1.70 -21.90 -15.20
CA VAL A 526 -2.17 -22.76 -14.12
C VAL A 526 -2.93 -21.89 -13.14
N GLU A 527 -4.24 -22.03 -13.10
CA GLU A 527 -5.10 -21.34 -12.14
C GLU A 527 -4.71 -21.73 -10.73
N LYS A 528 -4.46 -20.72 -9.90
CA LYS A 528 -4.07 -20.90 -8.50
C LYS A 528 -5.25 -20.48 -7.64
N PRO A 529 -5.63 -21.27 -6.63
CA PRO A 529 -6.73 -20.89 -5.75
C PRO A 529 -6.39 -19.58 -5.04
N LEU A 530 -7.30 -18.62 -5.14
CA LEU A 530 -7.18 -17.31 -4.52
C LEU A 530 -7.33 -17.38 -3.02
N ASP A 531 -6.54 -16.56 -2.32
CA ASP A 531 -6.77 -16.31 -0.90
C ASP A 531 -8.12 -15.62 -0.70
N GLN A 532 -8.88 -16.11 0.27
CA GLN A 532 -10.20 -15.57 0.63
C GLN A 532 -10.12 -14.63 1.83
N ALA A 533 -8.96 -14.50 2.46
CA ALA A 533 -8.77 -13.57 3.57
C ALA A 533 -8.93 -12.13 3.10
N SER A 534 -9.69 -11.33 3.86
CA SER A 534 -9.85 -9.88 3.64
C SER A 534 -8.65 -9.05 4.08
N THR A 535 -7.65 -9.67 4.70
CA THR A 535 -6.48 -8.98 5.27
C THR A 535 -5.22 -9.78 4.97
N LEU A 536 -4.07 -9.10 4.97
CA LEU A 536 -2.78 -9.75 4.77
C LEU A 536 -2.29 -10.53 6.00
N MET A 537 -3.00 -10.45 7.13
CA MET A 537 -2.54 -11.00 8.40
C MET A 537 -2.34 -12.52 8.38
N PRO A 538 -3.21 -13.36 7.81
CA PRO A 538 -2.97 -14.80 7.74
C PRO A 538 -1.67 -15.18 7.00
N LEU A 539 -1.35 -14.46 5.90
CA LEU A 539 -0.06 -14.59 5.22
C LEU A 539 1.09 -14.23 6.17
N LEU A 540 1.01 -13.07 6.82
CA LEU A 540 2.09 -12.56 7.67
C LEU A 540 2.21 -13.24 9.05
N GLU A 541 1.21 -14.01 9.46
CA GLU A 541 1.27 -14.89 10.62
C GLU A 541 2.00 -16.18 10.29
N ARG A 542 1.81 -16.69 9.07
CA ARG A 542 2.54 -17.84 8.54
C ARG A 542 4.01 -17.50 8.29
N PHE A 543 4.27 -16.33 7.73
CA PHE A 543 5.60 -15.80 7.43
C PHE A 543 6.04 -14.75 8.48
N SER A 544 7.06 -13.97 8.15
CA SER A 544 7.43 -12.78 8.92
C SER A 544 6.47 -11.62 8.64
N LEU A 545 6.17 -10.83 9.68
CA LEU A 545 5.48 -9.56 9.54
C LEU A 545 6.34 -8.51 8.82
N ALA A 546 7.67 -8.68 8.83
CA ALA A 546 8.61 -7.78 8.18
C ALA A 546 8.76 -8.15 6.70
N LEU A 547 8.67 -7.16 5.82
CA LEU A 547 9.16 -7.29 4.46
C LEU A 547 10.69 -7.41 4.43
N PRO A 548 11.25 -8.32 3.61
CA PRO A 548 12.70 -8.46 3.43
C PRO A 548 13.30 -7.20 2.77
N ASP A 549 14.60 -6.99 2.99
CA ASP A 549 15.30 -5.90 2.33
C ASP A 549 15.54 -6.20 0.84
N LEU A 550 15.40 -5.19 -0.02
CA LEU A 550 15.52 -5.37 -1.48
C LEU A 550 16.90 -5.92 -1.88
N SER A 551 17.97 -5.51 -1.18
CA SER A 551 19.34 -5.97 -1.47
C SER A 551 19.56 -7.45 -1.17
N SER A 552 18.71 -8.04 -0.33
CA SER A 552 18.81 -9.44 0.08
C SER A 552 18.01 -10.40 -0.81
N LEU A 553 17.20 -9.86 -1.72
CA LEU A 553 16.30 -10.65 -2.55
C LEU A 553 17.04 -11.29 -3.75
N PRO A 554 16.66 -12.51 -4.17
CA PRO A 554 17.10 -13.06 -5.43
C PRO A 554 16.69 -12.16 -6.59
N LEU A 555 17.62 -11.86 -7.49
CA LEU A 555 17.39 -11.10 -8.71
C LEU A 555 17.45 -12.03 -9.92
N LEU A 556 16.41 -11.98 -10.75
CA LEU A 556 16.31 -12.74 -11.99
C LEU A 556 16.49 -11.84 -13.21
N SER A 557 17.24 -12.32 -14.19
CA SER A 557 17.34 -11.72 -15.53
C SER A 557 16.00 -11.76 -16.25
N TYR A 558 15.89 -11.05 -17.38
CA TYR A 558 14.68 -11.11 -18.20
C TYR A 558 14.31 -12.52 -18.68
N ARG A 559 15.29 -13.44 -18.72
CA ARG A 559 15.10 -14.86 -19.05
C ARG A 559 14.66 -15.72 -17.86
N GLY A 560 14.53 -15.14 -16.67
CA GLY A 560 14.14 -15.85 -15.45
C GLY A 560 15.29 -16.61 -14.77
N GLU A 561 16.54 -16.31 -15.12
CA GLU A 561 17.73 -16.92 -14.53
C GLU A 561 18.26 -16.08 -13.36
N GLU A 562 18.68 -16.69 -12.26
CA GLU A 562 19.27 -15.96 -11.13
C GLU A 562 20.62 -15.34 -11.52
N ILE A 563 20.75 -14.04 -11.33
CA ILE A 563 21.95 -13.27 -11.70
C ILE A 563 22.57 -12.57 -10.49
N SER A 564 23.89 -12.40 -10.52
CA SER A 564 24.63 -11.61 -9.52
C SER A 564 24.51 -10.11 -9.82
N GLU A 565 24.74 -9.26 -8.81
CA GLU A 565 24.74 -7.81 -8.96
C GLU A 565 25.78 -7.30 -9.99
N LEU A 566 26.92 -7.99 -10.10
CA LEU A 566 27.96 -7.70 -11.09
C LEU A 566 27.46 -7.99 -12.51
N MET A 567 26.89 -9.18 -12.73
CA MET A 567 26.34 -9.56 -14.04
C MET A 567 25.18 -8.66 -14.43
N TYR A 568 24.28 -8.37 -13.49
CA TYR A 568 23.17 -7.44 -13.69
C TYR A 568 23.65 -6.06 -14.17
N SER A 569 24.71 -5.52 -13.55
CA SER A 569 25.27 -4.22 -13.92
C SER A 569 25.90 -4.26 -15.32
N GLN A 570 26.64 -5.33 -15.64
CA GLN A 570 27.27 -5.53 -16.95
C GLN A 570 26.24 -5.71 -18.07
N ASP A 571 25.24 -6.57 -17.86
CA ASP A 571 24.17 -6.85 -18.82
C ASP A 571 23.35 -5.59 -19.13
N THR A 572 23.07 -4.78 -18.10
CA THR A 572 22.37 -3.50 -18.24
C THR A 572 23.18 -2.53 -19.09
N GLU A 573 24.49 -2.38 -18.81
CA GLU A 573 25.36 -1.47 -19.55
C GLU A 573 25.55 -1.92 -21.01
N GLU A 574 25.77 -3.22 -21.23
CA GLU A 574 25.93 -3.79 -22.58
C GLU A 574 24.64 -3.63 -23.40
N TYR A 575 23.49 -3.93 -22.81
CA TYR A 575 22.21 -3.77 -23.49
C TYR A 575 21.90 -2.29 -23.77
N ALA A 576 22.17 -1.38 -22.83
CA ALA A 576 21.98 0.05 -23.03
C ALA A 576 22.82 0.59 -24.20
N LYS A 577 24.08 0.17 -24.33
CA LYS A 577 24.94 0.52 -25.47
C LYS A 577 24.39 -0.01 -26.80
N LYS A 578 24.01 -1.29 -26.83
CA LYS A 578 23.41 -1.90 -28.03
C LYS A 578 22.11 -1.20 -28.42
N PHE A 579 21.26 -0.93 -27.45
CA PHE A 579 20.00 -0.22 -27.65
C PHE A 579 20.22 1.19 -28.21
N ALA A 580 21.17 1.95 -27.65
CA ALA A 580 21.46 3.32 -28.10
C ALA A 580 21.91 3.37 -29.57
N ILE A 581 22.64 2.36 -30.05
CA ILE A 581 23.07 2.24 -31.45
C ILE A 581 21.92 1.78 -32.34
N SER A 582 21.22 0.71 -31.95
CA SER A 582 20.18 0.07 -32.79
C SER A 582 18.90 0.88 -32.89
N TYR A 583 18.45 1.49 -31.78
CA TYR A 583 17.18 2.21 -31.69
C TYR A 583 17.33 3.67 -31.27
N GLY A 584 18.43 4.00 -30.58
CA GLY A 584 18.67 5.33 -30.03
C GLY A 584 19.22 6.36 -31.00
N GLY A 585 19.60 5.96 -32.22
CA GLY A 585 20.19 6.85 -33.23
C GLY A 585 21.60 7.35 -32.87
N CYS A 586 22.27 6.75 -31.88
CA CYS A 586 23.64 7.11 -31.48
C CYS A 586 24.70 6.43 -32.35
N ARG A 587 25.86 7.09 -32.51
CA ARG A 587 27.05 6.47 -33.12
C ARG A 587 27.95 5.88 -32.04
N GLU A 588 28.78 4.90 -32.40
CA GLU A 588 29.76 4.32 -31.46
C GLU A 588 30.69 5.38 -30.85
N SER A 589 31.03 6.43 -31.61
CA SER A 589 31.83 7.56 -31.11
C SER A 589 31.18 8.30 -29.94
N ASP A 590 29.85 8.43 -29.94
CA ASP A 590 29.09 9.22 -28.97
C ASP A 590 29.05 8.55 -27.59
N LEU A 591 29.32 7.24 -27.56
CA LEU A 591 29.30 6.38 -26.37
C LEU A 591 30.68 6.22 -25.71
N THR A 592 31.74 6.86 -26.22
CA THR A 592 33.11 6.74 -25.70
C THR A 592 33.43 7.72 -24.56
N ASP A 593 32.65 8.79 -24.38
CA ASP A 593 32.78 9.70 -23.25
C ASP A 593 32.11 9.09 -22.01
N GLY A 594 32.86 8.93 -20.91
CA GLY A 594 32.37 8.26 -19.69
C GLY A 594 31.16 8.91 -19.02
N SER A 595 30.75 10.11 -19.46
CA SER A 595 29.54 10.82 -19.02
C SER A 595 28.28 10.50 -19.86
N THR A 596 28.43 9.88 -21.05
CA THR A 596 27.34 9.58 -22.00
C THR A 596 26.84 8.13 -21.95
N LEU A 597 27.46 7.26 -21.14
CA LEU A 597 27.13 5.82 -21.04
C LEU A 597 25.67 5.52 -20.61
N THR A 598 24.97 6.50 -20.03
CA THR A 598 23.55 6.38 -19.63
C THR A 598 22.56 6.95 -20.65
N ARG A 599 23.03 7.49 -21.78
CA ARG A 599 22.18 8.13 -22.78
C ARG A 599 21.63 7.08 -23.75
N LEU A 600 20.32 6.83 -23.68
CA LEU A 600 19.64 5.86 -24.58
C LEU A 600 19.32 6.43 -25.96
N PHE A 601 19.22 7.76 -26.10
CA PHE A 601 18.80 8.43 -27.34
C PHE A 601 19.73 9.61 -27.68
N CYS A 602 20.17 9.67 -28.94
CA CYS A 602 20.95 10.76 -29.51
C CYS A 602 20.11 11.53 -30.53
N LEU A 603 19.07 12.21 -30.05
CA LEU A 603 18.29 13.13 -30.87
C LEU A 603 19.22 14.25 -31.34
N HIS A 604 19.61 14.21 -32.61
CA HIS A 604 20.30 15.34 -33.24
C HIS A 604 19.23 16.41 -33.44
N GLU A 605 19.37 17.59 -32.83
CA GLU A 605 18.54 18.73 -33.18
C GLU A 605 18.59 18.87 -34.70
N ARG A 606 17.45 18.73 -35.37
CA ARG A 606 17.31 19.27 -36.72
C ARG A 606 17.59 20.75 -36.58
N ALA A 607 18.82 21.16 -36.89
CA ALA A 607 19.10 22.54 -37.19
C ALA A 607 18.10 22.93 -38.28
N ASP A 608 17.24 23.91 -37.97
CA ASP A 608 16.44 24.60 -38.96
C ASP A 608 17.36 25.02 -40.11
N GLY A 609 17.12 24.47 -41.30
CA GLY A 609 17.97 24.72 -42.45
C GLY A 609 17.72 23.79 -43.63
N GLU A 610 16.52 23.83 -44.21
CA GLU A 610 16.29 24.19 -45.63
C GLU A 610 14.80 24.27 -45.96
#